data_AF-A0A451CP03-F1
#
_entry.id   AF-A0A451CP03-F1
#
_cell.length_a   1.000
_cell.length_b   1.000
_cell.length_c   1.000
_cell.angle_alpha   90.00
_cell.angle_beta   90.00
_cell.angle_gamma   90.00
#
_symmetry.space_group_name_H-M   'P 1'
#
loop_
_entity.id
_entity.type
_entity.pdbx_description
1 polymer ?
#
loop_
_entity_poly.entity_id
_entity_poly.type
_entity_poly.pdbx_seq_one_letter_code
_entity_poly.pdbx_strand_id
1 'polypeptide(L)'
;MDNLKANLRDTLSHLQEHLQEKVSQAGTIHKQYNMTEKHRIFLVRQSVLSIYAAWEGFLKGTLESYLQELNKLALSHDELSEAYLAFQTDNICSFKSIKTNQKVIRKTSVRLLEMYRKNVYFSTKINTESNANLKVTNNLLNRLSLQELPDDHEKRV
;
A
#
# COMPACT_ATOMS: atom_id res chain seq x y z
N MET A 1 13.73 -15.58 -10.91
CA MET A 1 12.38 -15.32 -10.38
C MET A 1 12.17 -15.89 -8.98
N ASP A 2 12.71 -17.08 -8.66
CA ASP A 2 12.42 -17.73 -7.37
C ASP A 2 12.98 -17.00 -6.14
N ASN A 3 14.19 -16.43 -6.24
CA ASN A 3 14.74 -15.58 -5.16
C ASN A 3 13.94 -14.29 -4.93
N LEU A 4 13.36 -13.72 -5.99
CA LEU A 4 12.51 -12.52 -5.90
C LEU A 4 11.21 -12.84 -5.12
N LYS A 5 10.60 -13.98 -5.45
CA LYS A 5 9.40 -14.48 -4.77
C LYS A 5 9.68 -14.83 -3.32
N ALA A 6 10.82 -15.44 -3.03
CA ALA A 6 11.25 -15.77 -1.67
C ALA A 6 11.44 -14.49 -0.82
N ASN A 7 12.22 -13.53 -1.32
CA ASN A 7 12.46 -12.26 -0.62
C ASN A 7 11.17 -11.49 -0.35
N LEU A 8 10.26 -11.43 -1.33
CA LEU A 8 8.96 -10.79 -1.14
C LEU A 8 8.16 -11.52 -0.06
N ARG A 9 8.06 -12.85 -0.16
CA ARG A 9 7.32 -13.65 0.83
C ARG A 9 7.86 -13.45 2.25
N ASP A 10 9.17 -13.46 2.44
CA ASP A 10 9.78 -13.27 3.75
C ASP A 10 9.47 -11.88 4.31
N THR A 11 9.58 -10.84 3.47
CA THR A 11 9.26 -9.46 3.86
C THR A 11 7.78 -9.32 4.23
N LEU A 12 6.88 -9.90 3.43
CA LEU A 12 5.44 -9.88 3.70
C LEU A 12 5.09 -10.64 4.98
N SER A 13 5.78 -11.76 5.23
CA SER A 13 5.58 -12.56 6.45
C SER A 13 5.96 -11.76 7.70
N HIS A 14 7.13 -11.09 7.67
CA HIS A 14 7.56 -10.22 8.77
C HIS A 14 6.58 -9.06 9.02
N LEU A 15 6.09 -8.41 7.96
CA LEU A 15 5.09 -7.35 8.09
C LEU A 15 3.78 -7.87 8.69
N GLN A 16 3.34 -9.06 8.27
CA GLN A 16 2.15 -9.71 8.79
C GLN A 16 2.31 -10.09 10.27
N GLU A 17 3.46 -10.66 10.65
CA GLU A 17 3.78 -11.01 12.03
C GLU A 17 3.72 -9.78 12.94
N HIS A 18 4.27 -8.66 12.51
CA HIS A 18 4.20 -7.41 13.27
C HIS A 18 2.77 -6.92 13.50
N LEU A 19 1.92 -6.97 12.47
CA LEU A 19 0.50 -6.63 12.59
C LEU A 19 -0.22 -7.58 13.56
N GLN A 20 0.02 -8.89 13.43
CA GLN A 20 -0.57 -9.91 14.29
C GLN A 20 -0.14 -9.75 15.75
N GLU A 21 1.13 -9.42 16.00
CA GLU A 21 1.66 -9.13 17.33
C GLU A 21 0.89 -7.96 17.97
N LYS A 22 0.66 -6.87 17.23
CA LYS A 22 -0.07 -5.70 17.75
C LYS A 22 -1.53 -6.01 18.06
N VAL A 23 -2.20 -6.77 17.19
CA VAL A 23 -3.57 -7.23 17.44
C VAL A 23 -3.63 -8.15 18.67
N SER A 24 -2.67 -9.05 18.81
CA SER A 24 -2.57 -9.96 19.96
C SER A 24 -2.33 -9.21 21.27
N GLN A 25 -1.38 -8.27 21.28
CA GLN A 25 -1.08 -7.42 22.44
C GLN A 25 -2.32 -6.65 22.91
N ALA A 26 -3.02 -6.00 21.97
CA ALA A 26 -4.27 -5.29 22.24
C ALA A 26 -5.33 -6.18 22.92
N GLY A 27 -5.47 -7.43 22.45
CA GLY A 27 -6.46 -8.37 22.95
C GLY A 27 -6.09 -9.09 24.26
N THR A 28 -4.81 -9.10 24.66
CA THR A 28 -4.30 -9.95 25.75
C THR A 28 -3.73 -9.19 26.94
N ILE A 29 -3.08 -8.04 26.75
CA ILE A 29 -2.40 -7.30 27.84
C ILE A 29 -3.38 -7.02 28.98
N HIS A 30 -4.58 -6.51 28.68
CA HIS A 30 -5.56 -6.17 29.71
C HIS A 30 -6.07 -7.39 30.52
N LYS A 31 -5.88 -8.62 30.02
CA LYS A 31 -6.26 -9.87 30.70
C LYS A 31 -5.10 -10.43 31.55
N GLN A 32 -3.86 -10.19 31.12
CA GLN A 32 -2.66 -10.70 31.78
C GLN A 32 -2.29 -9.93 33.04
N TYR A 33 -2.68 -8.65 33.12
CA TYR A 33 -2.43 -7.81 34.28
C TYR A 33 -3.72 -7.57 35.05
N ASN A 34 -3.64 -7.54 36.39
CA ASN A 34 -4.75 -7.19 37.28
C ASN A 34 -5.08 -5.68 37.20
N MET A 35 -5.52 -5.24 36.03
CA MET A 35 -5.85 -3.84 35.75
C MET A 35 -7.19 -3.45 36.37
N THR A 36 -7.27 -2.22 36.88
CA THR A 36 -8.56 -1.62 37.22
C THR A 36 -9.40 -1.42 35.96
N GLU A 37 -10.72 -1.35 36.10
CA GLU A 37 -11.63 -1.15 34.97
C GLU A 37 -11.31 0.13 34.18
N LYS A 38 -10.92 1.20 34.87
CA LYS A 38 -10.50 2.47 34.24
C LYS A 38 -9.28 2.28 33.35
N HIS A 39 -8.27 1.56 33.81
CA HIS A 39 -7.06 1.29 33.04
C HIS A 39 -7.35 0.37 31.85
N ARG A 40 -8.19 -0.66 32.04
CA ARG A 40 -8.63 -1.55 30.97
C ARG A 40 -9.32 -0.77 29.84
N ILE A 41 -10.30 0.07 30.17
CA ILE A 41 -11.02 0.89 29.18
C ILE A 41 -10.06 1.83 28.45
N PHE A 42 -9.15 2.48 29.16
CA PHE A 42 -8.14 3.35 28.56
C PHE A 42 -7.26 2.59 27.56
N LEU A 43 -6.73 1.42 27.96
CA LEU A 43 -5.88 0.60 27.12
C LEU A 43 -6.61 0.09 25.87
N VAL A 44 -7.86 -0.37 26.01
CA VAL A 44 -8.67 -0.83 24.87
C VAL A 44 -8.88 0.30 23.86
N ARG A 45 -9.19 1.52 24.32
CA ARG A 45 -9.33 2.69 23.42
C ARG A 45 -8.04 3.02 22.70
N GLN A 46 -6.91 3.01 23.39
CA GLN A 46 -5.60 3.23 22.76
C GLN A 46 -5.20 2.11 21.80
N SER A 47 -5.65 0.88 22.08
CA SER A 47 -5.36 -0.29 21.24
C SER A 47 -5.96 -0.17 19.85
N VAL A 48 -7.13 0.49 19.70
CA VAL A 48 -7.73 0.76 18.38
C VAL A 48 -6.78 1.58 17.51
N LEU A 49 -6.20 2.65 18.07
CA LEU A 49 -5.24 3.50 17.37
C LEU A 49 -3.96 2.72 17.03
N SER A 50 -3.48 1.89 17.96
CA SER A 50 -2.29 1.07 17.74
C SER A 50 -2.49 0.02 16.65
N ILE A 51 -3.65 -0.66 16.62
CA ILE A 51 -3.98 -1.63 15.58
C ILE A 51 -4.11 -0.93 14.23
N TYR A 52 -4.79 0.21 14.19
CA TYR A 52 -4.96 0.98 12.96
C TYR A 52 -3.60 1.44 12.39
N ALA A 53 -2.71 1.96 13.23
CA ALA A 53 -1.37 2.35 12.81
C ALA A 53 -0.55 1.16 12.29
N ALA A 54 -0.66 0.00 12.95
CA ALA A 54 -0.02 -1.23 12.48
C ALA A 54 -0.58 -1.71 11.13
N TRP A 55 -1.89 -1.63 10.94
CA TRP A 55 -2.55 -1.96 9.68
C TRP A 55 -2.09 -1.04 8.54
N GLU A 56 -2.06 0.28 8.77
CA GLU A 56 -1.60 1.23 7.76
C GLU A 56 -0.12 1.01 7.40
N GLY A 57 0.71 0.70 8.40
CA GLY A 57 2.11 0.32 8.20
C GLY A 57 2.27 -0.96 7.38
N PHE A 58 1.48 -2.00 7.70
CA PHE A 58 1.45 -3.26 6.96
C PHE A 58 1.08 -3.04 5.49
N LEU A 59 0.01 -2.28 5.22
CA LEU A 59 -0.46 -2.01 3.86
C LEU A 59 0.60 -1.26 3.04
N LYS A 60 1.19 -0.18 3.61
CA LYS A 60 2.25 0.59 2.95
C LYS A 60 3.46 -0.27 2.66
N GLY A 61 3.97 -0.97 3.67
CA GLY A 61 5.16 -1.81 3.56
C GLY A 61 4.99 -2.93 2.53
N THR A 62 3.80 -3.55 2.48
CA THR A 62 3.47 -4.61 1.53
C THR A 62 3.51 -4.10 0.09
N LEU A 63 2.82 -2.98 -0.18
CA LEU A 63 2.76 -2.40 -1.52
C LEU A 63 4.11 -1.79 -1.94
N GLU A 64 4.85 -1.17 -1.00
CA GLU A 64 6.21 -0.69 -1.21
C GLU A 64 7.15 -1.83 -1.64
N SER A 65 7.15 -2.92 -0.89
CA SER A 65 7.99 -4.10 -1.16
C SER A 65 7.62 -4.73 -2.50
N TYR A 66 6.33 -4.84 -2.79
CA TYR A 66 5.84 -5.35 -4.08
C TYR A 66 6.36 -4.53 -5.26
N LEU A 67 6.25 -3.20 -5.21
CA LEU A 67 6.75 -2.31 -6.27
C LEU A 67 8.27 -2.32 -6.38
N GLN A 68 9.00 -2.48 -5.26
CA GLN A 68 10.45 -2.64 -5.26
C GLN A 68 10.88 -3.90 -6.00
N GLU A 69 10.21 -5.03 -5.76
CA GLU A 69 10.49 -6.28 -6.48
C GLU A 69 10.13 -6.18 -7.96
N LEU A 70 9.03 -5.48 -8.31
CA LEU A 70 8.72 -5.18 -9.72
C LEU A 70 9.81 -4.37 -10.40
N ASN A 71 10.36 -3.35 -9.72
CA ASN A 71 11.45 -2.53 -10.27
C ASN A 71 12.72 -3.35 -10.53
N LYS A 72 13.00 -4.39 -9.74
CA LYS A 72 14.15 -5.29 -9.94
C LYS A 72 14.01 -6.16 -11.19
N LEU A 73 12.79 -6.39 -11.68
CA LEU A 73 12.57 -7.10 -12.94
C LEU A 73 12.99 -6.27 -14.16
N ALA A 74 13.20 -4.96 -13.98
CA ALA A 74 13.71 -4.07 -15.02
C ALA A 74 12.88 -4.15 -16.32
N LEU A 75 11.55 -4.21 -16.18
CA LEU A 75 10.59 -4.44 -17.26
C LEU A 75 10.55 -3.25 -18.23
N SER A 76 10.45 -3.56 -19.51
CA SER A 76 10.11 -2.60 -20.56
C SER A 76 8.60 -2.35 -20.61
N HIS A 77 8.17 -1.31 -21.33
CA HIS A 77 6.75 -0.97 -21.44
C HIS A 77 5.93 -2.04 -22.18
N ASP A 78 6.55 -2.77 -23.11
CA ASP A 78 5.90 -3.85 -23.88
C ASP A 78 5.58 -5.09 -23.03
N GLU A 79 6.24 -5.23 -21.88
CA GLU A 79 6.04 -6.34 -20.94
C GLU A 79 5.00 -6.04 -19.87
N LEU A 80 4.51 -4.80 -19.80
CA LEU A 80 3.52 -4.37 -18.82
C LEU A 80 2.10 -4.50 -19.34
N SER A 81 1.19 -4.89 -18.45
CA SER A 81 -0.24 -4.79 -18.74
C SER A 81 -0.68 -3.33 -18.83
N GLU A 82 -1.81 -3.10 -19.52
CA GLU A 82 -2.42 -1.78 -19.67
C GLU A 82 -2.65 -1.08 -18.32
N ALA A 83 -2.99 -1.85 -17.28
CA ALA A 83 -3.22 -1.32 -15.95
C ALA A 83 -1.95 -0.75 -15.29
N TYR A 84 -0.80 -1.43 -15.40
CA TYR A 84 0.47 -0.88 -14.89
C TYR A 84 0.95 0.33 -15.71
N LEU A 85 0.71 0.32 -17.03
CA LEU A 85 0.99 1.48 -17.89
C LEU A 85 0.12 2.68 -17.48
N ALA A 86 -1.16 2.47 -17.22
CA ALA A 86 -2.08 3.49 -16.74
C ALA A 86 -1.66 4.03 -15.36
N PHE A 87 -1.34 3.14 -14.41
CA PHE A 87 -0.86 3.51 -13.08
C PHE A 87 0.40 4.39 -13.16
N GLN A 88 1.39 3.98 -13.95
CA GLN A 88 2.63 4.72 -14.09
C GLN A 88 2.43 6.06 -14.82
N THR A 89 1.62 6.08 -15.87
CA THR A 89 1.27 7.30 -16.60
C THR A 89 0.56 8.29 -15.68
N ASP A 90 -0.37 7.84 -14.85
CA ASP A 90 -1.06 8.67 -13.85
C ASP A 90 -0.09 9.25 -12.81
N ASN A 91 0.92 8.49 -12.37
CA ASN A 91 1.95 9.01 -11.47
C ASN A 91 2.76 10.17 -12.08
N ILE A 92 2.98 10.17 -13.41
CA ILE A 92 3.70 11.25 -14.10
C ILE A 92 2.76 12.42 -14.46
N CYS A 93 1.58 12.09 -14.98
CA CYS A 93 0.62 13.07 -15.48
C CYS A 93 -0.19 13.73 -14.36
N SER A 94 -0.42 13.04 -13.25
CA SER A 94 -1.31 13.45 -12.18
C SER A 94 -2.67 13.90 -12.74
N PHE A 95 -3.38 12.97 -13.41
CA PHE A 95 -4.59 13.28 -14.18
C PHE A 95 -5.71 13.92 -13.35
N LYS A 96 -5.63 13.86 -12.01
CA LYS A 96 -6.50 14.56 -11.06
C LYS A 96 -6.58 16.08 -11.28
N SER A 97 -5.67 16.70 -12.02
CA SER A 97 -5.68 18.15 -12.29
C SER A 97 -5.45 18.48 -13.77
N ILE A 98 -6.24 19.41 -14.30
CA ILE A 98 -6.06 19.92 -15.66
C ILE A 98 -4.76 20.73 -15.72
N LYS A 99 -3.81 20.27 -16.53
CA LYS A 99 -2.54 20.98 -16.78
C LYS A 99 -2.71 21.94 -17.95
N THR A 100 -2.88 23.23 -17.67
CA THR A 100 -2.98 24.29 -18.70
C THR A 100 -1.66 25.02 -18.95
N ASN A 101 -0.68 24.90 -18.05
CA ASN A 101 0.60 25.58 -18.15
C ASN A 101 1.54 24.88 -19.15
N GLN A 102 1.94 25.58 -20.22
CA GLN A 102 2.78 25.03 -21.28
C GLN A 102 4.14 24.49 -20.80
N LYS A 103 4.75 25.09 -19.78
CA LYS A 103 6.01 24.61 -19.19
C LYS A 103 5.80 23.27 -18.49
N VAL A 104 4.68 23.11 -17.78
CA VAL A 104 4.30 21.86 -17.11
C VAL A 104 3.99 20.77 -18.15
N ILE A 105 3.26 21.13 -19.21
CA ILE A 105 2.95 20.22 -20.32
C ILE A 105 4.23 19.71 -20.95
N ARG A 106 5.13 20.60 -21.40
CA ARG A 106 6.43 20.23 -22.01
C ARG A 106 7.24 19.29 -21.12
N LYS A 107 7.38 19.62 -19.83
CA LYS A 107 8.11 18.79 -18.86
C LYS A 107 7.46 17.40 -18.70
N THR A 108 6.13 17.34 -18.67
CA THR A 108 5.39 16.08 -18.56
C THR A 108 5.58 15.24 -19.82
N SER A 109 5.48 15.83 -21.02
CA SER A 109 5.70 15.13 -22.29
C SER A 109 7.09 14.52 -22.41
N VAL A 110 8.14 15.24 -22.01
CA VAL A 110 9.52 14.70 -22.01
C VAL A 110 9.64 13.52 -21.05
N ARG A 111 9.07 13.62 -19.84
CA ARG A 111 9.09 12.52 -18.86
C ARG A 111 8.36 11.27 -19.37
N LEU A 112 7.21 11.44 -20.03
CA LEU A 112 6.49 10.32 -20.64
C LEU A 112 7.35 9.66 -21.73
N LEU A 113 7.94 10.46 -22.62
CA LEU A 113 8.80 9.92 -23.69
C LEU A 113 10.01 9.16 -23.11
N GLU A 114 10.65 9.70 -22.08
CA GLU A 114 11.77 9.04 -21.39
C GLU A 114 11.34 7.73 -20.71
N MET A 115 10.15 7.71 -20.09
CA MET A 115 9.60 6.52 -19.45
C MET A 115 9.39 5.40 -20.46
N TYR A 116 8.76 5.66 -21.61
CA TYR A 116 8.50 4.65 -22.63
C TYR A 116 9.77 4.16 -23.35
N ARG A 117 10.87 4.93 -23.32
CA ARG A 117 12.15 4.55 -23.94
C ARG A 117 13.07 3.70 -23.06
N LYS A 118 12.78 3.62 -21.77
CA LYS A 118 13.63 2.94 -20.77
C LYS A 118 12.81 1.88 -20.04
N ASN A 119 13.50 1.12 -19.20
CA ASN A 119 12.82 0.25 -18.25
C ASN A 119 11.94 1.08 -17.32
N VAL A 120 10.73 0.60 -17.06
CA VAL A 120 9.75 1.28 -16.24
C VAL A 120 10.16 1.20 -14.79
N TYR A 121 10.16 2.34 -14.11
CA TYR A 121 10.47 2.46 -12.70
C TYR A 121 9.25 2.98 -11.93
N PHE A 122 8.60 2.11 -11.17
CA PHE A 122 7.48 2.45 -10.32
C PHE A 122 7.95 3.24 -9.09
N SER A 123 7.25 4.33 -8.77
CA SER A 123 7.43 5.01 -7.50
C SER A 123 6.98 4.07 -6.38
N THR A 124 7.89 3.73 -5.47
CA THR A 124 7.58 2.86 -4.33
C THR A 124 6.76 3.58 -3.27
N LYS A 125 6.82 4.92 -3.20
CA LYS A 125 6.10 5.69 -2.19
C LYS A 125 4.59 5.50 -2.31
N ILE A 126 3.98 4.88 -1.31
CA ILE A 126 2.52 4.67 -1.24
C ILE A 126 1.88 5.79 -0.42
N ASN A 127 0.90 6.46 -1.03
CA ASN A 127 0.07 7.43 -0.34
C ASN A 127 -1.28 6.82 0.00
N THR A 128 -1.52 6.58 1.28
CA THR A 128 -2.79 6.05 1.82
C THR A 128 -3.82 7.15 2.11
N GLU A 129 -3.57 8.41 1.71
CA GLU A 129 -4.47 9.55 1.93
C GLU A 129 -4.96 9.66 3.39
N SER A 130 -4.07 9.37 4.36
CA SER A 130 -4.30 9.39 5.82
C SER A 130 -5.49 8.54 6.33
N ASN A 131 -6.09 7.69 5.49
CA ASN A 131 -7.21 6.82 5.85
C ASN A 131 -7.15 5.50 5.08
N ALA A 132 -6.44 4.50 5.59
CA ALA A 132 -6.31 3.18 4.99
C ALA A 132 -7.56 2.30 5.23
N ASN A 133 -8.75 2.85 5.04
CA ASN A 133 -10.00 2.09 5.09
C ASN A 133 -10.10 1.09 3.91
N LEU A 134 -11.15 0.25 3.93
CA LEU A 134 -11.36 -0.77 2.91
C LEU A 134 -11.45 -0.17 1.49
N LYS A 135 -12.18 0.92 1.32
CA LYS A 135 -12.31 1.62 0.03
C LYS A 135 -10.96 2.09 -0.50
N VAL A 136 -10.14 2.73 0.35
CA VAL A 136 -8.80 3.19 -0.05
C VAL A 136 -7.89 2.01 -0.34
N THR A 137 -7.98 0.94 0.45
CA THR A 137 -7.22 -0.30 0.25
C THR A 137 -7.55 -0.94 -1.09
N ASN A 138 -8.83 -1.18 -1.38
CA ASN A 138 -9.27 -1.77 -2.64
C ASN A 138 -8.95 -0.88 -3.84
N ASN A 139 -9.06 0.45 -3.71
CA ASN A 139 -8.61 1.36 -4.76
C ASN A 139 -7.11 1.22 -5.06
N LEU A 140 -6.26 1.06 -4.03
CA LEU A 140 -4.82 0.84 -4.20
C LEU A 140 -4.53 -0.52 -4.87
N LEU A 141 -5.21 -1.58 -4.43
CA LEU A 141 -5.07 -2.92 -5.01
C LEU A 141 -5.50 -2.95 -6.48
N ASN A 142 -6.65 -2.37 -6.80
CA ASN A 142 -7.18 -2.30 -8.16
C ASN A 142 -6.24 -1.53 -9.11
N ARG A 143 -5.69 -0.39 -8.67
CA ARG A 143 -4.68 0.37 -9.44
C ARG A 143 -3.43 -0.44 -9.78
N LEU A 144 -3.14 -1.48 -9.01
CA LEU A 144 -2.02 -2.40 -9.22
C LEU A 144 -2.46 -3.75 -9.77
N SER A 145 -3.69 -3.87 -10.28
CA SER A 145 -4.28 -5.12 -10.78
C SER A 145 -4.21 -6.29 -9.79
N LEU A 146 -4.27 -5.98 -8.49
CA LEU A 146 -4.32 -6.97 -7.43
C LEU A 146 -5.78 -7.25 -7.06
N GLN A 147 -6.02 -8.45 -6.53
CA GLN A 147 -7.34 -8.86 -6.05
C GLN A 147 -7.78 -7.97 -4.88
N GLU A 148 -8.99 -7.42 -4.97
CA GLU A 148 -9.61 -6.64 -3.91
C GLU A 148 -9.97 -7.50 -2.70
N LEU A 149 -9.96 -6.87 -1.52
CA LEU A 149 -10.44 -7.50 -0.29
C LEU A 149 -11.97 -7.56 -0.30
N PRO A 150 -12.56 -8.64 0.24
CA PRO A 150 -14.01 -8.80 0.30
C PRO A 150 -14.67 -7.72 1.18
N ASP A 151 -15.84 -7.27 0.76
CA ASP A 151 -16.66 -6.27 1.46
C ASP A 151 -17.70 -6.91 2.41
N ASP A 152 -17.50 -8.18 2.73
CA ASP A 152 -18.46 -9.00 3.48
C ASP A 152 -18.61 -8.52 4.94
N HIS A 153 -17.74 -7.63 5.39
CA HIS A 153 -17.66 -7.12 6.75
C HIS A 153 -18.61 -5.95 7.03
N GLU A 154 -19.06 -5.19 6.01
CA GLU A 154 -20.01 -4.08 6.21
C GLU A 154 -21.47 -4.54 6.36
N LYS A 155 -21.80 -5.78 5.96
CA LYS A 155 -23.18 -6.32 6.03
C LYS A 155 -23.54 -6.95 7.39
N ARG A 156 -22.64 -6.89 8.38
CA ARG A 156 -22.86 -7.40 9.73
C ARG A 156 -22.88 -6.26 10.75
N VAL A 157 -23.89 -5.39 10.64
CA VAL A 157 -24.36 -4.51 11.72
C VAL A 157 -25.87 -4.58 11.78
#